data_AF-A0A6I8VQ47-F1
#
_entry.id   AF-A0A6I8VQ47-F1
#
_cell.length_a   1.000
_cell.length_b   1.000
_cell.length_c   1.000
_cell.angle_alpha   90.00
_cell.angle_beta   90.00
_cell.angle_gamma   90.00
#
_symmetry.space_group_name_H-M   'P 1'
#
loop_
_entity.id
_entity.type
_entity.pdbx_description
1 polymer ?
#
loop_
_entity_poly.entity_id
_entity_poly.type
_entity_poly.pdbx_seq_one_letter_code
_entity_poly.pdbx_strand_id
1 'polypeptide(L)'
;MAPVANIPKATNHGGNGNHVLVFDEEVNIQANVLHYVSYSDVVFYYGIRGALLRCTVQTGTKYALYWLKDNEYLLILEPYDTSTVAGISGLGGGLLSTPFAKVAIVRQADLTRRPFLQRNYRDPWKALKCMYGKGGMSFLFSGCELHAFTTGAVAALYAPVHDWVSDMLLKLHRIRDEDWVIDLMAMTITSSIISLILTPVEAVKTVVMNSCYKKFPSKTHLCLKII
;
A
#
# COMPACT_ATOMS: atom_id res chain seq x y z
N MET A 1 29.71 41.46 -3.13
CA MET A 1 28.62 42.09 -3.89
C MET A 1 27.97 41.01 -4.76
N ALA A 2 26.93 40.36 -4.24
CA ALA A 2 26.07 39.41 -4.96
C ALA A 2 24.66 39.59 -4.38
N PRO A 3 23.61 39.68 -5.21
CA PRO A 3 22.35 40.28 -4.79
C PRO A 3 21.52 39.37 -3.88
N VAL A 4 20.98 39.99 -2.83
CA VAL A 4 19.96 39.44 -1.92
C VAL A 4 18.68 39.20 -2.73
N ALA A 5 18.28 37.95 -2.89
CA ALA A 5 17.00 37.60 -3.48
C ALA A 5 15.86 38.00 -2.55
N ASN A 6 14.96 38.83 -3.08
CA ASN A 6 13.88 39.51 -2.40
C ASN A 6 12.82 38.50 -1.91
N ILE A 7 12.55 38.48 -0.61
CA ILE A 7 11.52 37.64 0.02
C ILE A 7 10.16 38.34 -0.21
N PRO A 8 9.17 37.72 -0.87
CA PRO A 8 7.84 38.31 -0.95
C PRO A 8 7.20 38.34 0.45
N LYS A 9 6.94 39.55 0.93
CA LYS A 9 6.18 39.86 2.15
C LYS A 9 4.80 39.21 2.09
N ALA A 10 4.43 38.48 3.15
CA ALA A 10 3.07 38.02 3.36
C ALA A 10 2.14 39.23 3.55
N THR A 11 1.23 39.45 2.60
CA THR A 11 0.09 40.35 2.76
C THR A 11 -1.03 39.62 3.47
N ASN A 12 -1.39 40.13 4.65
CA ASN A 12 -2.56 39.73 5.41
C ASN A 12 -3.82 40.21 4.68
N HIS A 13 -4.63 39.29 4.18
CA HIS A 13 -6.05 39.55 3.93
C HIS A 13 -6.86 38.60 4.80
N GLY A 14 -7.48 39.17 5.84
CA GLY A 14 -8.51 38.50 6.61
C GLY A 14 -9.78 38.34 5.79
N GLY A 15 -10.55 37.30 6.09
CA GLY A 15 -11.95 37.22 5.68
C GLY A 15 -12.40 35.87 5.15
N ASN A 16 -12.99 35.09 6.06
CA ASN A 16 -14.10 34.18 5.82
C ASN A 16 -13.81 32.80 5.19
N GLY A 17 -14.54 31.81 5.71
CA GLY A 17 -14.28 30.39 5.53
C GLY A 17 -14.54 29.90 4.12
N ASN A 18 -13.58 29.11 3.62
CA ASN A 18 -13.75 27.97 2.72
C ASN A 18 -12.33 27.46 2.39
N HIS A 19 -11.77 26.58 3.22
CA HIS A 19 -10.51 25.90 2.90
C HIS A 19 -10.74 24.80 1.86
N VAL A 20 -11.04 25.22 0.64
CA VAL A 20 -10.86 24.41 -0.57
C VAL A 20 -9.37 24.33 -0.78
N LEU A 21 -8.76 23.19 -0.42
CA LEU A 21 -7.40 22.87 -0.83
C LEU A 21 -7.43 22.59 -2.33
N VAL A 22 -7.34 23.67 -3.10
CA VAL A 22 -7.02 23.67 -4.52
C VAL A 22 -5.66 22.98 -4.68
N PHE A 23 -5.61 21.98 -5.56
CA PHE A 23 -4.37 21.39 -6.06
C PHE A 23 -3.74 22.42 -7.01
N ASP A 24 -3.21 23.52 -6.47
CA ASP A 24 -2.44 24.50 -7.22
C ASP A 24 -1.08 24.62 -6.55
N GLU A 25 -0.18 23.74 -6.97
CA GLU A 25 1.26 24.04 -6.91
C GLU A 25 1.93 23.12 -7.91
N GLU A 26 2.51 23.71 -8.95
CA GLU A 26 3.52 23.06 -9.78
C GLU A 26 4.65 22.60 -8.84
N VAL A 27 4.53 21.37 -8.35
CA VAL A 27 5.59 20.74 -7.57
C VAL A 27 6.75 20.60 -8.53
N ASN A 28 7.78 21.44 -8.39
CA ASN A 28 9.01 21.30 -9.17
C ASN A 28 9.68 19.99 -8.77
N ILE A 29 9.32 18.92 -9.48
CA ILE A 29 9.73 17.54 -9.22
C ILE A 29 11.26 17.45 -9.17
N GLN A 30 11.95 18.24 -9.99
CA GLN A 30 13.41 18.26 -10.08
C GLN A 30 14.07 18.80 -8.80
N ALA A 31 13.56 19.89 -8.23
CA ALA A 31 14.10 20.48 -7.00
C ALA A 31 13.84 19.59 -5.79
N ASN A 32 12.69 18.92 -5.75
CA ASN A 32 12.35 17.98 -4.68
C ASN A 32 13.23 16.73 -4.78
N VAL A 33 13.39 16.16 -5.98
CA VAL A 33 14.26 15.00 -6.24
C VAL A 33 15.72 15.29 -5.86
N LEU A 34 16.24 16.49 -6.16
CA LEU A 34 17.61 16.87 -5.78
C LEU A 34 17.79 16.98 -4.26
N HIS A 35 16.78 17.48 -3.53
CA HIS A 35 16.78 17.51 -2.07
C HIS A 35 16.70 16.09 -1.47
N TYR A 36 15.95 15.17 -2.10
CA TYR A 36 15.89 13.76 -1.68
C TYR A 36 17.19 13.01 -1.93
N VAL A 37 17.86 13.24 -3.06
CA VAL A 37 19.16 12.63 -3.38
C VAL A 37 20.22 13.06 -2.37
N SER A 38 20.17 14.30 -1.88
CA SER A 38 21.09 14.78 -0.84
C SER A 38 20.81 14.21 0.56
N TYR A 39 19.58 13.72 0.83
CA TYR A 39 19.15 13.10 2.10
C TYR A 39 19.00 11.57 2.01
N SER A 40 19.45 10.97 0.91
CA SER A 40 19.09 9.61 0.45
C SER A 40 19.27 8.52 1.50
N ASP A 41 20.36 8.56 2.25
CA ASP A 41 20.67 7.52 3.25
C ASP A 41 19.59 7.41 4.33
N VAL A 42 19.11 8.54 4.85
CA VAL A 42 18.14 8.55 5.97
C VAL A 42 16.72 8.21 5.48
N VAL A 43 16.41 8.58 4.23
CA VAL A 43 15.08 8.39 3.63
C VAL A 43 14.82 6.91 3.33
N PHE A 44 15.83 6.17 2.86
CA PHE A 44 15.69 4.74 2.56
C PHE A 44 15.31 3.93 3.81
N TYR A 45 16.01 4.16 4.94
CA TYR A 45 15.74 3.43 6.18
C TYR A 45 14.42 3.83 6.88
N TYR A 46 13.86 5.00 6.57
CA TYR A 46 12.65 5.51 7.21
C TYR A 46 11.40 4.63 6.94
N GLY A 47 11.36 3.99 5.77
CA GLY A 47 10.26 3.13 5.33
C GLY A 47 10.38 1.65 5.71
N ILE A 48 11.61 1.13 5.87
CA ILE A 48 11.86 -0.32 6.01
C ILE A 48 11.14 -0.91 7.22
N ARG A 49 11.22 -0.26 8.38
CA ARG A 49 10.57 -0.77 9.62
C ARG A 49 9.06 -0.88 9.48
N GLY A 50 8.44 0.09 8.80
CA GLY A 50 7.00 0.07 8.53
C GLY A 50 6.61 -0.98 7.50
N ALA A 51 7.45 -1.16 6.47
CA ALA A 51 7.25 -2.17 5.44
C ALA A 51 7.35 -3.60 6.02
N LEU A 52 8.38 -3.88 6.83
CA LEU A 52 8.55 -5.16 7.51
C LEU A 52 7.35 -5.47 8.40
N LEU A 53 6.93 -4.53 9.25
CA LEU A 53 5.77 -4.73 10.13
C LEU A 53 4.49 -5.05 9.33
N ARG A 54 4.26 -4.33 8.23
CA ARG A 54 3.12 -4.58 7.34
C ARG A 54 3.21 -5.99 6.74
N CYS A 55 4.37 -6.37 6.20
CA CYS A 55 4.58 -7.67 5.57
C CYS A 55 4.43 -8.82 6.58
N THR A 56 5.04 -8.73 7.77
CA THR A 56 4.95 -9.79 8.78
C THR A 56 3.53 -10.01 9.25
N VAL A 57 2.77 -8.94 9.55
CA VAL A 57 1.36 -9.06 9.97
C VAL A 57 0.52 -9.64 8.84
N GLN A 58 0.69 -9.14 7.62
CA GLN A 58 -0.09 -9.59 6.47
C GLN A 58 0.17 -11.07 6.14
N THR A 59 1.43 -11.48 6.06
CA THR A 59 1.79 -12.87 5.75
C THR A 59 1.41 -13.81 6.88
N GLY A 60 1.70 -13.45 8.14
CA GLY A 60 1.33 -14.26 9.29
C GLY A 60 -0.17 -14.49 9.40
N THR A 61 -0.98 -13.45 9.15
CA THR A 61 -2.44 -13.57 9.19
C THR A 61 -2.97 -14.44 8.05
N LYS A 62 -2.49 -14.22 6.82
CA LYS A 62 -2.89 -15.05 5.67
C LYS A 62 -2.57 -16.51 5.90
N TYR A 63 -1.37 -16.80 6.42
CA TYR A 63 -0.95 -18.17 6.71
C TYR A 63 -1.80 -18.80 7.81
N ALA A 64 -2.07 -18.07 8.91
CA ALA A 64 -2.93 -18.56 9.98
C ALA A 64 -4.36 -18.87 9.50
N LEU A 65 -4.93 -18.01 8.65
CA LEU A 65 -6.26 -18.22 8.06
C LEU A 65 -6.25 -19.34 7.03
N TYR A 66 -5.17 -19.49 6.25
CA TYR A 66 -5.02 -20.57 5.28
C TYR A 66 -4.89 -21.93 5.98
N TRP A 67 -4.13 -22.00 7.08
CA TRP A 67 -3.98 -23.21 7.88
C TRP A 67 -5.28 -23.65 8.55
N LEU A 68 -6.21 -22.71 8.74
CA LEU A 68 -7.55 -23.02 9.23
C LEU A 68 -8.33 -23.95 8.26
N LYS A 69 -7.95 -24.03 6.98
CA LYS A 69 -8.54 -24.94 5.99
C LYS A 69 -8.32 -26.42 6.36
N ASP A 70 -7.21 -26.73 7.04
CA ASP A 70 -6.82 -28.11 7.36
C ASP A 70 -7.57 -28.64 8.60
N ASN A 71 -8.49 -27.85 9.17
CA ASN A 71 -9.40 -28.31 10.22
C ASN A 71 -10.48 -29.25 9.64
N GLU A 72 -10.69 -30.36 10.34
CA GLU A 72 -11.62 -31.44 10.01
C GLU A 72 -13.07 -30.97 9.70
N TYR A 73 -13.49 -29.83 10.27
CA TYR A 73 -14.81 -29.22 10.05
C TYR A 73 -14.99 -28.51 8.70
N LEU A 74 -13.89 -28.06 8.06
CA LEU A 74 -13.91 -27.36 6.76
C LEU A 74 -13.73 -28.32 5.58
N LEU A 75 -13.19 -29.51 5.81
CA LEU A 75 -13.09 -30.62 4.85
C LEU A 75 -14.46 -31.12 4.37
N ILE A 76 -15.53 -30.90 5.14
CA ILE A 76 -16.91 -31.24 4.74
C ILE A 76 -17.47 -30.35 3.60
N LEU A 77 -16.84 -29.22 3.28
CA LEU A 77 -17.26 -28.29 2.21
C LEU A 77 -16.47 -28.50 0.90
N GLU A 78 -16.18 -29.75 0.53
CA GLU A 78 -15.36 -30.18 -0.61
C GLU A 78 -16.05 -29.96 -1.98
N PRO A 79 -16.19 -28.70 -2.43
CA PRO A 79 -15.64 -28.35 -3.73
C PRO A 79 -15.14 -26.89 -3.80
N TYR A 80 -14.51 -26.34 -2.75
CA TYR A 80 -13.86 -25.03 -2.89
C TYR A 80 -12.51 -25.16 -3.58
N ASP A 81 -12.40 -24.58 -4.78
CA ASP A 81 -11.12 -24.39 -5.46
C ASP A 81 -10.09 -23.75 -4.52
N THR A 82 -8.86 -24.25 -4.54
CA THR A 82 -7.73 -23.78 -3.72
C THR A 82 -7.51 -22.26 -3.85
N SER A 83 -7.83 -21.70 -5.02
CA SER A 83 -7.82 -20.25 -5.31
C SER A 83 -8.88 -19.47 -4.52
N THR A 84 -10.07 -20.03 -4.31
CA THR A 84 -11.15 -19.39 -3.55
C THR A 84 -10.81 -19.33 -2.06
N VAL A 85 -10.25 -20.42 -1.52
CA VAL A 85 -9.78 -20.47 -0.13
C VAL A 85 -8.62 -19.49 0.08
N ALA A 86 -7.68 -19.41 -0.87
CA ALA A 86 -6.60 -18.43 -0.86
C ALA A 86 -7.13 -16.99 -0.94
N GLY A 87 -8.17 -16.76 -1.75
CA GLY A 87 -8.87 -15.48 -1.83
C GLY A 87 -9.48 -15.06 -0.50
N ILE A 88 -10.24 -15.93 0.15
CA ILE A 88 -10.90 -15.66 1.45
C ILE A 88 -9.87 -15.44 2.56
N SER A 89 -8.82 -16.26 2.63
CA SER A 89 -7.72 -16.06 3.58
C SER A 89 -6.98 -14.74 3.30
N GLY A 90 -6.85 -14.37 2.03
CA GLY A 90 -6.36 -13.07 1.58
C GLY A 90 -7.22 -11.90 2.05
N LEU A 91 -8.55 -12.01 1.93
CA LEU A 91 -9.52 -11.01 2.41
C LEU A 91 -9.39 -10.81 3.92
N GLY A 92 -9.43 -11.89 4.70
CA GLY A 92 -9.29 -11.84 6.16
C GLY A 92 -7.92 -11.32 6.60
N GLY A 93 -6.87 -11.71 5.89
CA GLY A 93 -5.51 -11.18 6.06
C GLY A 93 -5.44 -9.68 5.87
N GLY A 94 -6.06 -9.16 4.80
CA GLY A 94 -6.14 -7.73 4.52
C GLY A 94 -6.94 -6.94 5.56
N LEU A 95 -8.04 -7.50 6.06
CA LEU A 95 -8.85 -6.89 7.12
C LEU A 95 -8.00 -6.62 8.36
N LEU A 96 -7.29 -7.64 8.85
CA LEU A 96 -6.45 -7.53 10.05
C LEU A 96 -5.16 -6.73 9.81
N SER A 97 -4.60 -6.74 8.60
CA SER A 97 -3.39 -5.98 8.26
C SER A 97 -3.65 -4.51 7.92
N THR A 98 -4.90 -4.10 7.71
CA THR A 98 -5.31 -2.72 7.38
C THR A 98 -4.68 -1.65 8.28
N PRO A 99 -4.71 -1.72 9.62
CA PRO A 99 -4.09 -0.72 10.49
C PRO A 99 -2.60 -0.52 10.20
N PHE A 100 -1.88 -1.60 9.96
CA PHE A 100 -0.44 -1.59 9.69
C PHE A 100 -0.12 -1.09 8.28
N ALA A 101 -0.93 -1.50 7.29
CA ALA A 101 -0.84 -0.99 5.93
C ALA A 101 -1.06 0.52 5.87
N LYS A 102 -2.07 1.02 6.61
CA LYS A 102 -2.35 2.45 6.69
C LYS A 102 -1.20 3.24 7.31
N VAL A 103 -0.62 2.75 8.40
CA VAL A 103 0.56 3.40 9.02
C VAL A 103 1.74 3.46 8.05
N ALA A 104 2.02 2.38 7.32
CA ALA A 104 3.09 2.35 6.33
C ALA A 104 2.87 3.38 5.22
N ILE A 105 1.66 3.43 4.64
CA ILE A 105 1.30 4.38 3.58
C ILE A 105 1.38 5.82 4.08
N VAL A 106 0.84 6.11 5.27
CA VAL A 106 0.88 7.47 5.83
C VAL A 106 2.31 7.91 6.09
N ARG A 107 3.21 7.02 6.55
CA ARG A 107 4.63 7.34 6.75
C ARG A 107 5.37 7.56 5.44
N GLN A 108 5.09 6.76 4.40
CA GLN A 108 5.68 6.95 3.07
C GLN A 108 5.20 8.27 2.44
N ALA A 109 3.91 8.57 2.54
CA ALA A 109 3.32 9.83 2.08
C ALA A 109 3.71 11.03 2.97
N ASP A 110 4.26 10.80 4.15
CA ASP A 110 4.77 11.87 5.02
C ASP A 110 6.08 12.43 4.47
N LEU A 111 6.92 11.58 3.88
CA LEU A 111 8.16 12.02 3.22
C LEU A 111 7.83 13.06 2.16
N THR A 112 6.87 12.76 1.27
CA THR A 112 6.47 13.64 0.15
C THR A 112 5.90 15.01 0.57
N ARG A 113 5.66 15.25 1.86
CA ARG A 113 5.20 16.55 2.38
C ARG A 113 6.38 17.50 2.56
N ARG A 114 6.11 18.80 2.44
CA ARG A 114 7.08 19.85 2.76
C ARG A 114 7.61 19.64 4.19
N PRO A 115 8.90 19.91 4.48
CA PRO A 115 9.53 19.60 5.78
C PRO A 115 8.76 20.09 7.00
N PHE A 116 8.08 21.25 6.91
CA PHE A 116 7.29 21.84 7.98
C PHE A 116 5.90 21.19 8.19
N LEU A 117 5.41 20.40 7.22
CA LEU A 117 4.14 19.66 7.25
C LEU A 117 4.31 18.16 7.54
N GLN A 118 5.57 17.70 7.69
CA GLN A 118 5.88 16.32 8.01
C GLN A 118 5.50 16.02 9.46
N ARG A 119 4.85 14.87 9.67
CA ARG A 119 4.46 14.37 10.99
C ARG A 119 5.62 13.69 11.71
N ASN A 120 6.65 13.28 10.96
CA ASN A 120 7.94 12.74 11.41
C ASN A 120 7.81 11.68 12.52
N TYR A 121 7.00 10.65 12.25
CA TYR A 121 6.91 9.54 13.17
C TYR A 121 8.22 8.74 13.15
N ARG A 122 9.02 8.78 14.22
CA ARG A 122 10.26 7.97 14.29
C ARG A 122 9.98 6.46 14.30
N ASP A 123 8.87 6.05 14.89
CA ASP A 123 8.53 4.64 15.11
C ASP A 123 7.10 4.31 14.62
N PRO A 124 6.88 3.17 13.93
CA PRO A 124 5.56 2.77 13.43
C PRO A 124 4.52 2.57 14.55
N TRP A 125 4.93 2.10 15.74
CA TRP A 125 4.02 1.96 16.88
C TRP A 125 3.59 3.30 17.45
N LYS A 126 4.49 4.28 17.49
CA LYS A 126 4.14 5.66 17.88
C LYS A 126 3.17 6.29 16.88
N ALA A 127 3.36 6.04 15.59
CA ALA A 127 2.42 6.46 14.54
C ALA A 127 1.04 5.83 14.75
N LEU A 128 1.00 4.52 15.03
CA LEU A 128 -0.22 3.77 15.29
C LEU A 128 -1.01 4.34 16.48
N LYS A 129 -0.34 4.55 17.63
CA LYS A 129 -0.97 5.15 18.83
C LYS A 129 -1.50 6.56 18.57
N CYS A 130 -0.76 7.38 17.84
CA CYS A 130 -1.18 8.74 17.49
C CYS A 130 -2.40 8.74 16.56
N MET A 131 -2.44 7.83 15.58
CA MET A 131 -3.58 7.67 14.68
C MET A 131 -4.81 7.16 15.42
N TYR A 132 -4.63 6.21 16.34
CA TYR A 132 -5.70 5.73 17.22
C TYR A 132 -6.26 6.86 18.11
N GLY A 133 -5.40 7.68 18.72
CA GLY A 133 -5.83 8.82 19.55
C GLY A 133 -6.58 9.92 18.78
N LYS A 134 -6.39 10.03 17.45
CA LYS A 134 -7.05 11.06 16.62
C LYS A 134 -8.46 10.70 16.15
N GLY A 135 -8.78 9.42 16.02
CA GLY A 135 -10.06 8.99 15.44
C GLY A 135 -10.45 7.54 15.71
N GLY A 136 -9.81 6.91 16.70
CA GLY A 136 -10.11 5.56 17.16
C GLY A 136 -9.91 4.47 16.10
N MET A 137 -10.67 3.38 16.28
CA MET A 137 -10.65 2.23 15.37
C MET A 137 -11.24 2.56 13.99
N SER A 138 -12.31 3.35 13.93
CA SER A 138 -12.95 3.73 12.65
C SER A 138 -11.98 4.46 11.72
N PHE A 139 -11.18 5.39 12.24
CA PHE A 139 -10.13 6.04 11.45
C PHE A 139 -9.05 5.06 11.00
N LEU A 140 -8.67 4.11 11.86
CA LEU A 140 -7.59 3.18 11.59
C LEU A 140 -7.96 2.12 10.53
N PHE A 141 -9.23 1.68 10.53
CA PHE A 141 -9.81 0.76 9.54
C PHE A 141 -10.44 1.49 8.34
N SER A 142 -10.29 2.81 8.22
CA SER A 142 -10.73 3.54 7.03
C SER A 142 -9.97 3.05 5.79
N GLY A 143 -10.70 2.55 4.80
CA GLY A 143 -10.13 1.92 3.59
C GLY A 143 -9.95 0.40 3.71
N CYS A 144 -10.43 -0.21 4.80
CA CYS A 144 -10.28 -1.65 5.06
C CYS A 144 -10.92 -2.52 3.98
N GLU A 145 -12.15 -2.23 3.56
CA GLU A 145 -12.84 -3.04 2.56
C GLU A 145 -12.09 -3.09 1.23
N LEU A 146 -11.58 -1.94 0.79
CA LEU A 146 -10.79 -1.85 -0.43
C LEU A 146 -9.48 -2.63 -0.27
N HIS A 147 -8.79 -2.48 0.87
CA HIS A 147 -7.55 -3.21 1.11
C HIS A 147 -7.76 -4.72 1.21
N ALA A 148 -8.77 -5.18 1.94
CA ALA A 148 -9.15 -6.58 2.05
C ALA A 148 -9.43 -7.14 0.66
N PHE A 149 -10.29 -6.48 -0.11
CA PHE A 149 -10.62 -6.88 -1.49
C PHE A 149 -9.38 -6.99 -2.37
N THR A 150 -8.48 -5.99 -2.38
CA THR A 150 -7.25 -6.10 -3.20
C THR A 150 -6.39 -7.26 -2.76
N THR A 151 -6.23 -7.48 -1.46
CA THR A 151 -5.40 -8.60 -0.96
C THR A 151 -6.00 -9.97 -1.21
N GLY A 152 -7.32 -10.09 -1.22
CA GLY A 152 -8.03 -11.32 -1.60
C GLY A 152 -7.94 -11.57 -3.09
N ALA A 153 -8.14 -10.55 -3.92
CA ALA A 153 -8.00 -10.65 -5.37
C ALA A 153 -6.59 -11.10 -5.78
N VAL A 154 -5.53 -10.50 -5.19
CA VAL A 154 -4.15 -10.93 -5.42
C VAL A 154 -3.95 -12.39 -5.03
N ALA A 155 -4.47 -12.83 -3.88
CA ALA A 155 -4.30 -14.19 -3.41
C ALA A 155 -5.02 -15.22 -4.29
N ALA A 156 -6.22 -14.89 -4.78
CA ALA A 156 -6.98 -15.75 -5.68
C ALA A 156 -6.35 -15.82 -7.09
N LEU A 157 -5.82 -14.71 -7.61
CA LEU A 157 -5.17 -14.66 -8.93
C LEU A 157 -3.77 -15.29 -8.94
N TYR A 158 -3.10 -15.38 -7.79
CA TYR A 158 -1.71 -15.84 -7.76
C TYR A 158 -1.54 -17.25 -8.30
N ALA A 159 -2.34 -18.22 -7.84
CA ALA A 159 -2.26 -19.62 -8.26
C ALA A 159 -2.42 -19.82 -9.79
N PRO A 160 -3.52 -19.37 -10.44
CA PRO A 160 -3.70 -19.60 -11.87
C PRO A 160 -2.65 -18.89 -12.74
N VAL A 161 -2.20 -17.69 -12.35
CA VAL A 161 -1.14 -16.98 -13.09
C VAL A 161 0.21 -17.67 -12.89
N HIS A 162 0.50 -18.14 -11.67
CA HIS A 162 1.72 -18.87 -11.36
C HIS A 162 1.84 -20.16 -12.17
N ASP A 163 0.77 -20.95 -12.23
CA ASP A 163 0.75 -22.22 -12.97
C ASP A 163 0.96 -21.98 -14.47
N TRP A 164 0.32 -20.94 -15.02
CA TRP A 164 0.50 -20.54 -16.41
C TRP A 164 1.93 -20.07 -16.72
N VAL A 165 2.52 -19.24 -15.87
CA VAL A 165 3.91 -18.76 -16.03
C VAL A 165 4.90 -19.92 -15.89
N SER A 166 4.67 -20.81 -14.92
CA SER A 166 5.55 -21.96 -14.66
C SER A 166 5.53 -22.94 -15.83
N ASP A 167 4.37 -23.29 -16.36
CA ASP A 167 4.25 -24.15 -17.55
C ASP A 167 4.92 -23.50 -18.78
N MET A 168 4.78 -22.19 -18.95
CA MET A 168 5.47 -21.44 -20.01
C MET A 168 7.00 -21.49 -19.84
N LEU A 169 7.51 -21.29 -18.62
CA LEU A 169 8.95 -21.33 -18.33
C LEU A 169 9.53 -22.72 -18.56
N LEU A 170 8.83 -23.78 -18.12
CA LEU A 170 9.24 -25.17 -18.30
C LEU A 170 9.26 -25.59 -19.78
N LYS A 171 8.34 -25.06 -20.60
CA LYS A 171 8.35 -25.28 -22.06
C LYS A 171 9.49 -24.55 -22.76
N LEU A 172 9.87 -23.36 -22.28
CA LEU A 172 10.91 -22.53 -22.87
C LEU A 172 12.33 -23.01 -22.49
N HIS A 173 12.56 -23.33 -21.22
CA HIS A 173 13.80 -23.93 -20.74
C HIS A 173 13.73 -25.45 -20.93
N ARG A 174 14.05 -25.91 -22.14
CA ARG A 174 14.00 -27.33 -22.52
C ARG A 174 14.96 -28.25 -21.75
N ILE A 175 15.68 -27.76 -20.73
CA ILE A 175 16.76 -28.47 -20.03
C ILE A 175 16.95 -27.88 -18.62
N ARG A 176 16.67 -28.68 -17.57
CA ARG A 176 17.53 -29.00 -16.40
C ARG A 176 18.42 -27.91 -15.76
N ASP A 177 17.99 -26.66 -15.67
CA ASP A 177 18.59 -25.69 -14.74
C ASP A 177 17.98 -25.86 -13.33
N GLU A 178 18.73 -25.48 -12.28
CA GLU A 178 18.38 -25.73 -10.88
C GLU A 178 16.92 -25.34 -10.55
N ASP A 179 16.13 -26.28 -10.04
CA ASP A 179 14.68 -26.16 -9.84
C ASP A 179 14.29 -24.87 -9.10
N TRP A 180 15.10 -24.42 -8.12
CA TRP A 180 14.84 -23.22 -7.34
C TRP A 180 14.99 -21.92 -8.15
N VAL A 181 15.83 -21.88 -9.18
CA VAL A 181 16.03 -20.69 -10.03
C VAL A 181 14.79 -20.49 -10.90
N ILE A 182 14.29 -21.57 -11.49
CA ILE A 182 13.07 -21.55 -12.31
C ILE A 182 11.88 -21.12 -11.46
N ASP A 183 11.74 -21.68 -10.25
CA ASP A 183 10.70 -21.28 -9.30
C ASP A 183 10.82 -19.80 -8.91
N LEU A 184 12.03 -19.32 -8.60
CA LEU A 184 12.25 -17.91 -8.26
C LEU A 184 11.89 -16.99 -9.42
N MET A 185 12.26 -17.36 -10.66
CA MET A 185 11.89 -16.62 -11.86
C MET A 185 10.37 -16.63 -12.07
N ALA A 186 9.72 -17.79 -11.93
CA ALA A 186 8.27 -17.93 -12.07
C ALA A 186 7.53 -17.07 -11.04
N MET A 187 7.94 -17.11 -9.76
CA MET A 187 7.39 -16.26 -8.70
C MET A 187 7.57 -14.77 -8.99
N THR A 188 8.74 -14.38 -9.51
CA THR A 188 9.07 -12.98 -9.83
C THR A 188 8.24 -12.46 -11.01
N ILE A 189 8.15 -13.23 -12.09
CA ILE A 189 7.36 -12.89 -13.28
C ILE A 189 5.87 -12.83 -12.93
N THR A 190 5.37 -13.84 -12.22
CA THR A 190 3.99 -13.88 -11.72
C THR A 190 3.66 -12.65 -10.89
N SER A 191 4.51 -12.32 -9.91
CA SER A 191 4.31 -11.14 -9.05
C SER A 191 4.35 -9.83 -9.84
N SER A 192 5.18 -9.75 -10.88
CA SER A 192 5.30 -8.58 -11.75
C SER A 192 4.04 -8.39 -12.59
N ILE A 193 3.52 -9.45 -13.23
CA ILE A 193 2.29 -9.41 -14.03
C ILE A 193 1.10 -8.97 -13.18
N ILE A 194 0.93 -9.59 -12.00
CA ILE A 194 -0.15 -9.24 -11.08
C ILE A 194 -0.02 -7.79 -10.61
N SER A 195 1.19 -7.33 -10.31
CA SER A 195 1.44 -5.95 -9.88
C SER A 195 1.07 -4.94 -10.97
N LEU A 196 1.38 -5.22 -12.24
CA LEU A 196 1.02 -4.33 -13.36
C LEU A 196 -0.51 -4.20 -13.49
N ILE A 197 -1.24 -5.31 -13.39
CA ILE A 197 -2.71 -5.32 -13.48
C ILE A 197 -3.33 -4.55 -12.30
N LEU A 198 -2.78 -4.70 -11.09
CA LEU A 198 -3.33 -4.07 -9.88
C LEU A 198 -2.79 -2.67 -9.56
N THR A 199 -1.80 -2.17 -10.31
CA THR A 199 -1.22 -0.83 -10.11
C THR A 199 -2.28 0.27 -9.97
N PRO A 200 -3.31 0.39 -10.85
CA PRO A 200 -4.33 1.43 -10.67
C PRO A 200 -5.15 1.25 -9.39
N VAL A 201 -5.44 0.01 -8.99
CA VAL A 201 -6.19 -0.28 -7.77
C VAL A 201 -5.38 0.06 -6.52
N GLU A 202 -4.08 -0.24 -6.52
CA GLU A 202 -3.15 0.13 -5.46
C GLU A 202 -2.99 1.66 -5.36
N ALA A 203 -2.98 2.38 -6.48
CA ALA A 203 -3.00 3.85 -6.48
C ALA A 203 -4.26 4.39 -5.76
N VAL A 204 -5.46 3.92 -6.12
CA VAL A 204 -6.71 4.32 -5.46
C VAL A 204 -6.68 3.99 -3.96
N LYS A 205 -6.21 2.79 -3.59
CA LYS A 205 -6.07 2.37 -2.20
C LYS A 205 -5.17 3.31 -1.40
N THR A 206 -4.01 3.69 -1.93
CA THR A 206 -3.10 4.61 -1.23
C THR A 206 -3.76 5.97 -1.00
N VAL A 207 -4.50 6.49 -1.96
CA VAL A 207 -5.25 7.74 -1.83
C VAL A 207 -6.34 7.62 -0.75
N VAL A 208 -7.14 6.55 -0.77
CA VAL A 208 -8.19 6.29 0.24
C VAL A 208 -7.57 6.20 1.63
N MET A 209 -6.51 5.42 1.80
CA MET A 209 -5.88 5.17 3.09
C MET A 209 -5.12 6.40 3.63
N ASN A 210 -4.56 7.23 2.75
CA ASN A 210 -3.87 8.47 3.12
C ASN A 210 -4.85 9.63 3.37
N SER A 211 -6.02 9.61 2.74
CA SER A 211 -7.05 10.62 2.96
C SER A 211 -7.62 10.55 4.39
N CYS A 212 -7.96 11.71 4.97
CA CYS A 212 -8.74 11.73 6.20
C CYS A 212 -10.16 11.23 5.88
N TYR A 213 -10.71 10.37 6.74
CA TYR A 213 -12.06 9.77 6.67
C TYR A 213 -13.18 10.74 6.23
N LYS A 214 -13.02 12.04 6.54
CA LYS A 214 -13.99 13.10 6.22
C LYS A 214 -13.95 13.64 4.79
N LYS A 215 -12.97 13.30 3.94
CA LYS A 215 -12.79 13.94 2.62
C LYS A 215 -13.47 13.20 1.45
N PHE A 216 -13.78 11.91 1.60
CA PHE A 216 -14.44 11.11 0.57
C PHE A 216 -15.44 10.12 1.20
N PRO A 217 -16.72 10.51 1.37
CA PRO A 217 -17.73 9.64 1.97
C PRO A 217 -18.16 8.48 1.04
N SER A 218 -17.85 8.54 -0.26
CA SER A 218 -18.24 7.52 -1.24
C SER A 218 -17.10 7.17 -2.21
N LYS A 219 -16.91 5.87 -2.44
CA LYS A 219 -15.86 5.29 -3.30
C LYS A 219 -16.05 5.66 -4.78
N THR A 220 -17.31 5.83 -5.23
CA THR A 220 -17.64 6.20 -6.62
C THR A 220 -17.17 7.61 -6.98
N HIS A 221 -17.24 8.56 -6.05
CA HIS A 221 -16.75 9.93 -6.24
C HIS A 221 -15.22 10.02 -6.33
N LEU A 222 -14.49 9.03 -5.82
CA LEU A 222 -13.02 9.00 -5.91
C LEU A 222 -12.56 8.47 -7.28
N CYS A 223 -13.17 7.39 -7.77
CA CYS A 223 -12.85 6.84 -9.10
C CYS A 223 -13.18 7.86 -10.21
N LEU A 224 -14.31 8.56 -10.11
CA LEU A 224 -14.71 9.63 -11.05
C LEU A 224 -13.82 10.87 -11.03
N LYS A 225 -12.98 11.05 -10.00
CA LYS A 225 -12.08 12.20 -9.87
C LYS A 225 -10.64 11.88 -10.31
N ILE A 226 -10.32 10.59 -10.45
CA ILE A 226 -9.00 10.09 -10.86
C ILE A 226 -8.95 9.86 -12.39
N ILE A 227 -10.10 9.62 -13.02
CA ILE A 227 -10.29 9.64 -14.48
C ILE A 227 -10.46 11.09 -14.94
#